data_AF-A0A8S8Z895-F1
#
_entry.id   AF-A0A8S8Z895-F1
#
_cell.length_a   1.000
_cell.length_b   1.000
_cell.length_c   1.000
_cell.angle_alpha   90.00
_cell.angle_beta   90.00
_cell.angle_gamma   90.00
#
_symmetry.space_group_name_H-M   'P 1'
#
loop_
_entity.id
_entity.type
_entity.pdbx_description
1 polymer ?
#
loop_
_entity_poly.entity_id
_entity_poly.type
_entity_poly.pdbx_seq_one_letter_code
_entity_poly.pdbx_strand_id
1 'polypeptide(L)'
;MIRQRVIAGIVFGLLICTTLSGCLGPEEEKIKIAFKTQDDYDNPDANPQRLADFIAEQTGMEVELYPISSDLAAIEALRFGHADVAILDGGSAWLAWQQHGFEAILADQKSDGSNYYIASAWVLNSSDIQSLEDLEGRDSCHTGWLKSAGMLMPMGYMIGQGLVEGLGR
;
A
#
# COMPACT_ATOMS: atom_id res chain seq x y z
N MET A 1 -60.17 4.30 21.02
CA MET A 1 -60.18 3.89 19.60
C MET A 1 -59.44 4.88 18.67
N ILE A 2 -59.69 6.19 18.75
CA ILE A 2 -59.05 7.20 17.86
C ILE A 2 -57.52 7.27 18.05
N ARG A 3 -57.03 7.29 19.29
CA ARG A 3 -55.60 7.35 19.62
C ARG A 3 -54.77 6.18 19.07
N GLN A 4 -55.33 4.96 19.06
CA GLN A 4 -54.68 3.78 18.48
C GLN A 4 -54.61 3.83 16.95
N ARG A 5 -55.65 4.38 16.30
CA ARG A 5 -55.66 4.59 14.84
C ARG A 5 -54.65 5.64 14.39
N VAL A 6 -54.47 6.70 15.18
CA VAL A 6 -53.45 7.74 14.90
C VAL A 6 -52.03 7.18 15.07
N ILE A 7 -51.77 6.44 16.14
CA ILE A 7 -50.45 5.82 16.37
C ILE A 7 -50.13 4.79 15.27
N ALA A 8 -51.10 3.96 14.89
CA ALA A 8 -50.93 2.99 13.80
C ALA A 8 -50.64 3.68 12.45
N GLY A 9 -51.30 4.81 12.17
CA GLY A 9 -51.04 5.60 10.97
C GLY A 9 -49.64 6.22 10.94
N ILE A 10 -49.15 6.72 12.07
CA ILE A 10 -47.79 7.29 12.19
C ILE A 10 -46.73 6.19 12.01
N VAL A 11 -46.90 5.03 12.64
CA VAL A 11 -45.96 3.90 12.53
C VAL A 11 -45.93 3.37 11.10
N PHE A 12 -47.09 3.25 10.45
CA PHE A 12 -47.18 2.81 9.05
C PHE A 12 -46.55 3.83 8.08
N GLY A 13 -46.74 5.13 8.34
CA GLY A 13 -46.08 6.20 7.57
C GLY A 13 -44.55 6.18 7.71
N LEU A 14 -44.03 5.96 8.93
CA LEU A 14 -42.60 5.82 9.19
C LEU A 14 -41.99 4.60 8.47
N LEU A 15 -42.69 3.47 8.45
CA LEU A 15 -42.28 2.27 7.71
C LEU A 15 -42.24 2.48 6.19
N ILE A 16 -43.16 3.26 5.62
CA ILE A 16 -43.15 3.61 4.19
C ILE A 16 -42.01 4.59 3.86
N CYS A 17 -41.69 5.53 4.74
CA CYS A 17 -40.54 6.41 4.53
C CYS A 17 -39.20 5.65 4.53
N THR A 18 -39.08 4.55 5.30
CA THR A 18 -37.86 3.72 5.29
C THR A 18 -37.65 2.93 4.01
N THR A 19 -38.69 2.66 3.21
CA THR A 19 -38.54 1.97 1.91
C THR A 19 -38.16 2.92 0.78
N LEU A 20 -38.32 4.23 0.96
CA LEU A 20 -37.93 5.27 0.00
C LEU A 20 -36.48 5.73 0.16
N SER A 21 -35.82 5.43 1.28
CA SER A 21 -34.38 5.70 1.47
C SER A 21 -33.46 4.72 0.71
N GLY A 22 -34.03 3.77 -0.06
CA GLY A 22 -33.28 2.78 -0.85
C GLY A 22 -32.78 3.25 -2.21
N CYS A 23 -33.01 4.51 -2.61
CA CYS A 23 -32.47 5.10 -3.83
C CYS A 23 -31.40 6.15 -3.49
N LEU A 24 -30.32 5.73 -2.86
CA LEU A 24 -29.05 6.38 -3.15
C LEU A 24 -28.76 6.04 -4.61
N GLY A 25 -28.63 7.06 -5.47
CA GLY A 25 -28.20 6.86 -6.86
C GLY A 25 -26.90 6.05 -6.90
N PRO A 26 -26.53 5.45 -8.05
CA PRO A 26 -25.25 4.76 -8.14
C PRO A 26 -24.16 5.70 -7.63
N GLU A 27 -23.48 5.33 -6.53
CA GLU A 27 -22.19 5.93 -6.23
C GLU A 27 -21.36 5.76 -7.49
N GLU A 28 -20.92 6.86 -8.09
CA GLU A 28 -20.01 6.78 -9.23
C GLU A 28 -18.80 5.97 -8.79
N GLU A 29 -18.63 4.79 -9.39
CA GLU A 29 -17.59 3.85 -9.02
C GLU A 29 -16.23 4.44 -9.42
N LYS A 30 -15.43 4.81 -8.42
CA LYS A 30 -14.10 5.42 -8.61
C LYS A 30 -13.02 4.40 -8.32
N ILE A 31 -11.91 4.47 -9.07
CA ILE A 31 -10.70 3.72 -8.75
C ILE A 31 -9.89 4.51 -7.73
N LYS A 32 -9.71 3.99 -6.53
CA LYS A 32 -8.91 4.59 -5.46
C LYS A 32 -7.51 3.99 -5.43
N ILE A 33 -6.49 4.82 -5.68
CA ILE A 33 -5.08 4.38 -5.71
C ILE A 33 -4.37 4.91 -4.47
N ALA A 34 -3.96 4.01 -3.58
CA ALA A 34 -3.10 4.34 -2.45
C ALA A 34 -1.70 4.74 -2.95
N PHE A 35 -1.30 5.98 -2.63
CA PHE A 35 -0.04 6.54 -3.07
C PHE A 35 0.73 7.15 -1.90
N LYS A 36 2.03 6.81 -1.82
CA LYS A 36 2.89 7.29 -0.74
C LYS A 36 3.24 8.76 -0.93
N THR A 37 2.85 9.58 0.03
CA THR A 37 3.32 10.97 0.11
C THR A 37 4.81 10.94 0.44
N GLN A 38 5.64 11.50 -0.44
CA GLN A 38 7.06 11.74 -0.20
C GLN A 38 7.23 13.23 0.06
N ASP A 39 8.06 13.58 1.04
CA ASP A 39 8.26 14.95 1.50
C ASP A 39 9.12 15.79 0.52
N ASP A 40 9.70 15.15 -0.49
CA ASP A 40 10.68 15.69 -1.45
C ASP A 40 10.20 15.61 -2.92
N TYR A 41 8.89 15.70 -3.17
CA TYR A 41 8.34 15.87 -4.53
C TYR A 41 8.65 17.27 -5.10
N ASP A 42 9.94 17.61 -5.25
CA ASP A 42 10.42 18.77 -5.99
C ASP A 42 10.39 18.53 -7.52
N ASN A 43 10.19 17.26 -7.93
CA ASN A 43 10.09 16.87 -9.32
C ASN A 43 8.62 16.77 -9.79
N PRO A 44 8.13 17.66 -10.66
CA PRO A 44 6.78 17.59 -11.23
C PRO A 44 6.54 16.32 -12.07
N ASP A 45 7.59 15.64 -12.55
CA ASP A 45 7.44 14.36 -13.25
C ASP A 45 7.04 13.21 -12.33
N ALA A 46 7.31 13.31 -11.03
CA ALA A 46 6.92 12.34 -10.01
C ALA A 46 5.51 12.60 -9.43
N ASN A 47 4.75 13.51 -10.04
CA ASN A 47 3.39 13.82 -9.61
C ASN A 47 2.47 12.60 -9.82
N PRO A 48 1.92 12.00 -8.74
CA PRO A 48 1.01 10.86 -8.85
C PRO A 48 -0.23 11.14 -9.70
N GLN A 49 -0.60 12.41 -9.85
CA GLN A 49 -1.72 12.81 -10.70
C GLN A 49 -1.54 12.36 -12.15
N ARG A 50 -0.30 12.29 -12.66
CA ARG A 50 -0.05 11.82 -14.03
C ARG A 50 -0.48 10.37 -14.24
N LEU A 51 -0.26 9.51 -13.24
CA LEU A 51 -0.70 8.13 -13.28
C LEU A 51 -2.22 8.05 -13.19
N ALA A 52 -2.84 8.83 -12.30
CA ALA A 52 -4.29 8.90 -12.17
C ALA A 52 -4.97 9.37 -13.46
N ASP A 53 -4.46 10.44 -14.08
CA ASP A 53 -4.97 10.99 -15.33
C ASP A 53 -4.84 9.98 -16.48
N PHE A 54 -3.70 9.29 -16.58
CA PHE A 54 -3.49 8.24 -17.57
C PHE A 54 -4.50 7.10 -17.40
N ILE A 55 -4.70 6.62 -16.18
CA ILE A 55 -5.67 5.54 -15.90
C ILE A 55 -7.09 6.03 -16.20
N ALA A 56 -7.45 7.25 -15.81
CA ALA A 56 -8.75 7.84 -16.11
C ALA A 56 -8.99 7.94 -17.63
N GLU A 57 -8.00 8.39 -18.39
CA GLU A 57 -8.08 8.46 -19.86
C GLU A 57 -8.25 7.08 -20.51
N GLN A 58 -7.53 6.07 -20.02
CA GLN A 58 -7.60 4.71 -20.60
C GLN A 58 -8.85 3.94 -20.18
N THR A 59 -9.40 4.21 -18.99
CA THR A 59 -10.54 3.44 -18.44
C THR A 59 -11.88 4.14 -18.61
N GLY A 60 -11.88 5.47 -18.74
CA GLY A 60 -13.10 6.28 -18.66
C GLY A 60 -13.68 6.39 -17.25
N MET A 61 -12.97 5.91 -16.22
CA MET A 61 -13.39 5.98 -14.82
C MET A 61 -12.74 7.17 -14.11
N GLU A 62 -13.41 7.69 -13.08
CA GLU A 62 -12.76 8.64 -12.17
C GLU A 62 -11.71 7.91 -11.33
N VAL A 63 -10.53 8.52 -11.19
CA VAL A 63 -9.43 7.98 -10.40
C VAL A 63 -9.13 8.94 -9.25
N GLU A 64 -9.19 8.43 -8.03
CA GLU A 64 -8.89 9.17 -6.80
C GLU A 64 -7.55 8.70 -6.22
N LEU A 65 -6.70 9.64 -5.84
CA LEU A 65 -5.45 9.35 -5.14
C LEU A 65 -5.70 9.36 -3.64
N TYR A 66 -5.41 8.24 -2.98
CA TYR A 66 -5.52 8.09 -1.53
C TYR A 66 -4.13 8.22 -0.88
N PRO A 67 -3.82 9.33 -0.21
CA PRO A 67 -2.48 9.55 0.36
C PRO A 67 -2.23 8.64 1.56
N ILE A 68 -1.06 7.98 1.56
CA ILE A 68 -0.61 7.11 2.66
C ILE A 68 0.81 7.46 3.10
N SER A 69 1.10 7.24 4.38
CA SER A 69 2.41 7.54 4.99
C SER A 69 3.38 6.35 4.97
N SER A 70 2.89 5.12 4.79
CA SER A 70 3.71 3.91 4.82
C SER A 70 3.09 2.75 4.06
N ASP A 71 3.89 1.77 3.68
CA ASP A 71 3.42 0.54 3.03
C ASP A 71 2.38 -0.21 3.89
N LEU A 72 2.54 -0.23 5.22
CA LEU A 72 1.56 -0.84 6.11
C LEU A 72 0.21 -0.10 6.08
N ALA A 73 0.25 1.24 6.02
CA ALA A 73 -0.97 2.04 5.85
C ALA A 73 -1.65 1.75 4.50
N ALA A 74 -0.88 1.52 3.42
CA ALA A 74 -1.44 1.07 2.15
C ALA A 74 -2.14 -0.30 2.27
N ILE A 75 -1.51 -1.26 2.94
CA ILE A 75 -2.08 -2.59 3.13
C ILE A 75 -3.39 -2.53 3.92
N GLU A 76 -3.44 -1.75 5.00
CA GLU A 76 -4.68 -1.56 5.76
C GLU A 76 -5.73 -0.77 4.95
N ALA A 77 -5.33 0.21 4.13
CA ALA A 77 -6.24 0.92 3.24
C ALA A 77 -6.89 -0.02 2.22
N LEU A 78 -6.14 -0.95 1.64
CA LEU A 78 -6.69 -2.01 0.79
C LEU A 78 -7.65 -2.91 1.58
N ARG A 79 -7.23 -3.35 2.77
CA ARG A 79 -7.99 -4.29 3.61
C ARG A 79 -9.36 -3.75 4.02
N PHE A 80 -9.44 -2.46 4.33
CA PHE A 80 -10.68 -1.81 4.75
C PHE A 80 -11.47 -1.16 3.61
N GLY A 81 -11.04 -1.31 2.35
CA GLY A 81 -11.72 -0.76 1.17
C GLY A 81 -11.58 0.76 1.00
N HIS A 82 -10.59 1.36 1.67
CA HIS A 82 -10.24 2.77 1.48
C HIS A 82 -9.43 2.99 0.18
N ALA A 83 -8.77 1.95 -0.33
CA ALA A 83 -8.13 1.94 -1.63
C ALA A 83 -8.39 0.62 -2.36
N ASP A 84 -8.37 0.66 -3.69
CA ASP A 84 -8.55 -0.51 -4.57
C ASP A 84 -7.20 -1.03 -5.07
N VAL A 85 -6.22 -0.14 -5.23
CA VAL A 85 -4.86 -0.44 -5.70
C VAL A 85 -3.83 0.23 -4.80
N ALA A 86 -2.71 -0.45 -4.52
CA ALA A 86 -1.57 0.15 -3.85
C ALA A 86 -0.26 -0.24 -4.55
N ILE A 87 0.68 0.71 -4.60
CA ILE A 87 2.03 0.46 -5.11
C ILE A 87 2.93 0.09 -3.93
N LEU A 88 3.39 -1.15 -3.88
CA LEU A 88 4.16 -1.71 -2.77
C LEU A 88 5.53 -2.20 -3.24
N ASP A 89 6.53 -2.09 -2.36
CA ASP A 89 7.79 -2.84 -2.55
C ASP A 89 7.54 -4.35 -2.34
N GLY A 90 8.39 -5.20 -2.92
CA GLY A 90 8.21 -6.66 -2.90
C GLY A 90 8.03 -7.26 -1.51
N GLY A 91 8.67 -6.71 -0.47
CA GLY A 91 8.55 -7.21 0.89
C GLY A 91 7.16 -6.97 1.48
N SER A 92 6.68 -5.74 1.33
CA SER A 92 5.32 -5.34 1.70
C SER A 92 4.27 -6.07 0.85
N ALA A 93 4.51 -6.27 -0.44
CA ALA A 93 3.61 -7.00 -1.33
C ALA A 93 3.47 -8.48 -0.92
N TRP A 94 4.59 -9.13 -0.53
CA TRP A 94 4.56 -10.48 0.02
C TRP A 94 3.73 -10.56 1.30
N LEU A 95 3.89 -9.58 2.21
CA LEU A 95 3.09 -9.52 3.44
C LEU A 95 1.60 -9.32 3.13
N ALA A 96 1.27 -8.41 2.21
CA ALA A 96 -0.10 -8.14 1.78
C ALA A 96 -0.79 -9.40 1.23
N TRP A 97 -0.09 -10.16 0.38
CA TRP A 97 -0.56 -11.44 -0.14
C TRP A 97 -0.74 -12.48 0.97
N GLN A 98 0.27 -12.66 1.83
CA GLN A 98 0.23 -13.68 2.88
C GLN A 98 -0.85 -13.43 3.94
N GLN A 99 -1.08 -12.18 4.34
CA GLN A 99 -2.01 -11.85 5.42
C GLN A 99 -3.44 -11.62 4.95
N HIS A 100 -3.62 -11.14 3.71
CA HIS A 100 -4.91 -10.66 3.23
C HIS A 100 -5.31 -11.19 1.85
N GLY A 101 -4.46 -11.99 1.19
CA GLY A 101 -4.78 -12.60 -0.10
C GLY A 101 -4.78 -11.64 -1.29
N PHE A 102 -4.15 -10.47 -1.16
CA PHE A 102 -4.02 -9.53 -2.28
C PHE A 102 -3.16 -10.12 -3.41
N GLU A 103 -3.48 -9.73 -4.65
CA GLU A 103 -2.79 -10.17 -5.85
C GLU A 103 -1.90 -9.07 -6.43
N ALA A 104 -0.70 -9.45 -6.89
CA ALA A 104 0.15 -8.56 -7.67
C ALA A 104 -0.26 -8.62 -9.15
N ILE A 105 -0.93 -7.57 -9.61
CA ILE A 105 -1.44 -7.48 -10.99
C ILE A 105 -0.53 -6.71 -11.95
N LEU A 106 0.41 -5.91 -11.41
CA LEU A 106 1.34 -5.07 -12.15
C LEU A 106 2.73 -5.11 -11.51
N ALA A 107 3.77 -4.87 -12.31
CA ALA A 107 5.15 -4.72 -11.86
C ALA A 107 5.78 -3.50 -12.54
N ASP A 108 6.61 -2.77 -11.80
CA ASP A 108 7.37 -1.66 -12.36
C ASP A 108 8.42 -2.20 -13.34
N GLN A 109 8.52 -1.56 -14.51
CA GLN A 109 9.48 -1.89 -15.55
C GLN A 109 10.44 -0.73 -15.74
N LYS A 110 11.72 -1.02 -15.57
CA LYS A 110 12.81 -0.07 -15.80
C LYS A 110 12.98 0.21 -17.28
N SER A 111 13.69 1.30 -17.58
CA SER A 111 14.00 1.71 -18.96
C SER A 111 14.81 0.67 -19.76
N ASP A 112 15.53 -0.22 -19.08
CA ASP A 112 16.25 -1.34 -19.69
C ASP A 112 15.37 -2.59 -19.94
N GLY A 113 14.07 -2.50 -19.63
CA GLY A 113 13.09 -3.57 -19.79
C GLY A 113 13.03 -4.55 -18.61
N SER A 114 13.92 -4.44 -17.63
CA SER A 114 13.91 -5.31 -16.45
C SER A 114 12.80 -4.91 -15.47
N ASN A 115 12.23 -5.91 -14.80
CA ASN A 115 11.19 -5.77 -13.78
C ASN A 115 11.69 -6.22 -12.39
N TYR A 116 13.01 -6.21 -12.21
CA TYR A 116 13.67 -6.58 -10.96
C TYR A 116 14.77 -5.57 -10.63
N TYR A 117 15.25 -5.61 -9.39
CA TYR A 117 16.42 -4.86 -8.97
C TYR A 117 17.37 -5.75 -8.17
N ILE A 118 18.60 -5.28 -8.03
CA ILE A 118 19.64 -5.93 -7.23
C ILE A 118 19.76 -5.14 -5.94
N ALA A 119 19.59 -5.80 -4.80
CA ALA A 119 19.93 -5.21 -3.52
C ALA A 119 21.44 -5.23 -3.32
N SER A 120 21.99 -4.13 -2.80
CA SER A 120 23.42 -3.97 -2.58
C SER A 120 23.66 -3.23 -1.28
N ALA A 121 24.69 -3.66 -0.55
CA ALA A 121 25.21 -2.93 0.60
C ALA A 121 26.31 -1.97 0.12
N TRP A 122 26.26 -0.73 0.60
CA TRP A 122 27.21 0.31 0.23
C TRP A 122 27.94 0.79 1.47
N VAL A 123 29.26 0.97 1.34
CA VAL A 123 30.12 1.55 2.37
C VAL A 123 30.90 2.71 1.77
N LEU A 124 31.40 3.61 2.62
CA LEU A 124 32.30 4.66 2.17
C LEU A 124 33.60 4.06 1.63
N ASN A 125 34.17 4.65 0.59
CA ASN A 125 35.45 4.22 0.03
C ASN A 125 36.61 4.25 1.06
N SER A 126 36.51 5.11 2.08
CA SER A 126 37.47 5.19 3.18
C SER A 126 37.16 4.28 4.36
N SER A 127 36.12 3.45 4.28
CA SER A 127 35.73 2.52 5.35
C SER A 127 36.70 1.35 5.43
N ASP A 128 36.90 0.86 6.65
CA ASP A 128 37.63 -0.37 6.97
C ASP A 128 36.78 -1.64 6.77
N ILE A 129 35.49 -1.51 6.47
CA ILE A 129 34.58 -2.65 6.22
C ILE A 129 34.92 -3.27 4.86
N GLN A 130 35.33 -4.55 4.86
CA GLN A 130 35.67 -5.30 3.65
C GLN A 130 34.76 -6.52 3.43
N SER A 131 34.04 -6.92 4.47
CA SER A 131 33.19 -8.11 4.50
C SER A 131 31.91 -7.88 5.31
N LEU A 132 30.98 -8.83 5.29
CA LEU A 132 29.73 -8.72 6.07
C LEU A 132 29.98 -8.93 7.57
N GLU A 133 31.00 -9.70 7.91
CA GLU A 133 31.47 -9.97 9.26
C GLU A 133 31.91 -8.67 9.96
N ASP A 134 32.49 -7.74 9.21
CA ASP A 134 32.95 -6.44 9.73
C ASP A 134 31.80 -5.49 10.14
N LEU A 135 30.55 -5.86 9.85
CA LEU A 135 29.35 -5.09 10.21
C LEU A 135 28.95 -5.27 11.68
N GLU A 136 29.47 -6.29 12.37
CA GLU A 136 29.15 -6.51 13.79
C GLU A 136 29.53 -5.30 14.65
N GLY A 137 28.57 -4.78 15.42
CA GLY A 137 28.77 -3.61 16.27
C GLY A 137 28.86 -2.27 15.52
N ARG A 138 28.56 -2.24 14.21
CA ARG A 138 28.51 -1.01 13.40
C ARG A 138 27.09 -0.48 13.24
N ASP A 139 26.98 0.81 12.99
CA ASP A 139 25.71 1.45 12.62
C ASP A 139 25.36 1.15 11.15
N SER A 140 24.09 0.88 10.89
CA SER A 140 23.56 0.58 9.56
C SER A 140 22.36 1.47 9.23
N CYS A 141 22.21 1.80 7.94
CA CYS A 141 21.08 2.56 7.43
C CYS A 141 20.22 1.67 6.55
N HIS A 142 18.92 1.66 6.80
CA HIS A 142 17.95 0.79 6.12
C HIS A 142 16.87 1.66 5.46
N THR A 143 16.40 1.25 4.28
CA THR A 143 15.34 1.99 3.56
C THR A 143 13.96 1.85 4.21
N GLY A 144 13.80 0.92 5.16
CA GLY A 144 12.58 0.70 5.92
C GLY A 144 12.38 -0.76 6.30
N TRP A 145 11.61 -0.99 7.37
CA TRP A 145 11.41 -2.32 7.96
C TRP A 145 10.78 -3.35 7.02
N LEU A 146 9.77 -2.95 6.23
CA LEU A 146 9.09 -3.84 5.28
C LEU A 146 9.68 -3.79 3.86
N LYS A 147 10.85 -3.16 3.68
CA LYS A 147 11.50 -3.06 2.37
C LYS A 147 12.40 -4.27 2.12
N SER A 148 12.27 -4.83 0.94
CA SER A 148 13.04 -5.97 0.43
C SER A 148 14.55 -5.70 0.47
N ALA A 149 15.02 -4.65 -0.22
CA ALA A 149 16.45 -4.32 -0.29
C ALA A 149 17.04 -3.89 1.06
N GLY A 150 16.28 -3.07 1.80
CA GLY A 150 16.75 -2.42 3.00
C GLY A 150 16.70 -3.29 4.24
N MET A 151 15.86 -4.32 4.30
CA MET A 151 15.68 -5.12 5.52
C MET A 151 15.58 -6.62 5.23
N LEU A 152 14.60 -7.06 4.45
CA LEU A 152 14.29 -8.49 4.35
C LEU A 152 15.42 -9.31 3.71
N MET A 153 15.95 -8.85 2.57
CA MET A 153 17.03 -9.54 1.87
C MET A 153 18.36 -9.56 2.65
N PRO A 154 18.89 -8.42 3.15
CA PRO A 154 20.15 -8.45 3.90
C PRO A 154 20.04 -9.28 5.18
N MET A 155 18.94 -9.18 5.93
CA MET A 155 18.74 -9.98 7.14
C MET A 155 18.60 -11.47 6.82
N GLY A 156 17.78 -11.83 5.83
CA GLY A 156 17.63 -13.22 5.40
C GLY A 156 18.95 -13.84 4.91
N TYR A 157 19.76 -13.06 4.19
CA TYR A 157 21.09 -13.49 3.75
C TYR A 157 22.04 -13.71 4.93
N MET A 158 22.17 -12.73 5.84
CA MET A 158 23.07 -12.83 6.99
C MET A 158 22.67 -13.93 7.97
N ILE A 159 21.36 -14.16 8.19
CA ILE A 159 20.86 -15.30 8.97
C ILE A 159 21.24 -16.62 8.28
N GLY A 160 21.06 -16.70 6.96
CA GLY A 160 21.44 -17.88 6.18
C GLY A 160 22.94 -18.19 6.21
N GLN A 161 23.78 -17.17 6.38
CA GLN A 161 25.22 -17.30 6.57
C GLN A 161 25.62 -17.56 8.04
N GLY A 162 24.68 -17.51 8.99
CA GLY A 162 24.97 -17.63 10.42
C GLY A 162 25.66 -16.41 11.04
N LEU A 163 25.67 -15.26 10.34
CA LEU A 163 26.24 -14.00 10.82
C LEU A 163 25.30 -13.27 11.79
N VAL A 164 24.00 -13.52 11.67
CA VAL A 164 22.97 -12.98 12.54
C VAL A 164 22.14 -14.15 13.06
N GLU A 165 21.88 -14.18 14.37
CA GLU A 165 20.93 -15.12 14.93
C GLU A 165 19.51 -14.79 14.45
N GLY A 166 18.85 -15.75 13.81
CA GLY A 166 17.44 -15.62 13.49
C GLY A 166 16.61 -15.58 14.77
N LEU A 167 15.50 -14.84 14.76
CA LEU A 167 14.48 -14.98 15.81
C LEU A 167 14.03 -16.44 15.84
N GLY A 168 14.48 -17.16 16.86
CA GLY A 168 14.13 -18.56 17.09
C GLY A 168 12.62 -18.75 17.07
N ARG A 169 12.19 -19.83 16.42
CA ARG A 169 10.81 -20.33 16.52
C ARG A 169 10.48 -20.74 17.94
#